data_AF-A0A7Y9LTJ3-F1
#
_entry.id   AF-A0A7Y9LTJ3-F1
#
_cell.length_a   1.000
_cell.length_b   1.000
_cell.length_c   1.000
_cell.angle_alpha   90.00
_cell.angle_beta   90.00
_cell.angle_gamma   90.00
#
_symmetry.space_group_name_H-M   'P 1'
#
loop_
_entity.id
_entity.type
_entity.pdbx_description
1 polymer ?
#
loop_
_entity_poly.entity_id
_entity_poly.type
_entity_poly.pdbx_seq_one_letter_code
_entity_poly.pdbx_strand_id
1 'polypeptide(L)'
;MTSFRTFSGFAVLLLATCLVGCTATAPSVSSGSSSTATTGTVSSTTASAGSVQTLDCSNPIGHASSSVDLVDGTETLSVVALGFKVGQIVSLDEAFGEQGFRFAKVGLAVHTGLTFELSVRADWQDRARIGWNNSGNTPTRTEKFPGCKPGAPGAEWVVFPGGFWVKAPACIPLVVTISTETITVPVPIGKACDPGDAL
;
A
#
# COMPACT_ATOMS: atom_id res chain seq x y z
N MET A 1 28.64 -38.79 -13.51
CA MET A 1 27.73 -39.44 -14.49
C MET A 1 26.31 -39.25 -13.98
N THR A 2 25.31 -38.67 -14.64
CA THR A 2 25.10 -37.93 -15.88
C THR A 2 23.65 -37.45 -15.73
N SER A 3 23.31 -36.20 -16.05
CA SER A 3 22.07 -35.82 -16.77
C SER A 3 21.69 -34.36 -16.53
N PHE A 4 22.23 -33.50 -17.38
CA PHE A 4 21.68 -32.18 -17.71
C PHE A 4 20.34 -32.36 -18.44
N ARG A 5 19.31 -31.59 -18.09
CA ARG A 5 18.16 -31.36 -18.97
C ARG A 5 17.98 -29.86 -19.20
N THR A 6 18.60 -29.42 -20.28
CA THR A 6 18.34 -28.16 -20.98
C THR A 6 16.98 -28.25 -21.66
N PHE A 7 16.06 -27.32 -21.40
CA PHE A 7 14.93 -27.07 -22.30
C PHE A 7 15.09 -25.68 -22.91
N SER A 8 15.64 -25.70 -24.12
CA SER A 8 15.58 -24.62 -25.10
C SER A 8 14.21 -24.71 -25.79
N GLY A 9 13.55 -23.58 -25.98
CA GLY A 9 12.23 -23.53 -26.60
C GLY A 9 11.77 -22.10 -26.84
N PHE A 10 12.51 -21.38 -27.68
CA PHE A 10 12.02 -20.17 -28.33
C PHE A 10 10.80 -20.52 -29.19
N ALA A 11 9.68 -19.84 -28.97
CA ALA A 11 8.60 -19.73 -29.94
C ALA A 11 8.09 -18.29 -29.96
N VAL A 12 8.51 -17.59 -31.00
CA VAL A 12 8.00 -16.28 -31.44
C VAL A 12 6.76 -16.52 -32.28
N LEU A 13 5.63 -15.89 -31.96
CA LEU A 13 4.48 -15.70 -32.86
C LEU A 13 3.65 -14.51 -32.32
N LEU A 14 3.83 -13.26 -32.80
CA LEU A 14 3.21 -12.59 -33.96
C LEU A 14 1.67 -12.40 -33.91
N LEU A 15 1.28 -11.11 -34.06
CA LEU A 15 0.04 -10.54 -34.62
C LEU A 15 -1.27 -10.60 -33.78
N ALA A 16 -1.78 -9.44 -33.40
CA ALA A 16 -2.79 -8.70 -34.19
C ALA A 16 -3.33 -7.48 -33.42
N THR A 17 -3.22 -6.31 -34.05
CA THR A 17 -3.84 -5.04 -33.67
C THR A 17 -5.35 -5.07 -33.92
N CYS A 18 -6.16 -4.73 -32.91
CA CYS A 18 -7.55 -4.30 -33.11
C CYS A 18 -7.70 -2.87 -32.58
N LEU A 19 -7.72 -1.91 -33.51
CA LEU A 19 -8.28 -0.58 -33.30
C LEU A 19 -9.80 -0.71 -33.22
N VAL A 20 -10.40 -0.36 -32.08
CA VAL A 20 -11.85 -0.12 -31.98
C VAL A 20 -12.04 1.28 -31.42
N GLY A 21 -12.51 2.17 -32.29
CA GLY A 21 -12.83 3.56 -31.96
C GLY A 21 -14.15 3.65 -31.19
N CYS A 22 -14.17 4.50 -30.16
CA CYS A 22 -15.41 4.98 -29.56
C CYS A 22 -15.66 6.41 -30.02
N THR A 23 -16.79 6.55 -30.72
CA THR A 23 -17.42 7.78 -31.19
C THR A 23 -17.66 8.77 -30.06
N ALA A 24 -17.18 10.00 -30.23
CA ALA A 24 -17.48 11.14 -29.38
C ALA A 24 -18.87 11.69 -29.72
N THR A 25 -19.78 11.68 -28.74
CA THR A 25 -21.05 12.41 -28.81
C THR A 25 -20.96 13.60 -27.87
N ALA A 26 -20.92 14.80 -28.44
CA ALA A 26 -20.96 16.06 -27.71
C ALA A 26 -22.42 16.47 -27.40
N PRO A 27 -22.74 16.88 -26.17
CA PRO A 27 -23.97 17.61 -25.88
C PRO A 27 -23.76 19.14 -25.84
N SER A 28 -24.47 19.81 -26.75
CA SER A 28 -25.27 21.02 -26.60
C SER A 28 -24.77 22.16 -25.69
N VAL A 29 -24.36 23.25 -26.34
CA VAL A 29 -24.33 24.61 -25.80
C VAL A 29 -25.75 25.06 -25.37
N SER A 30 -25.86 25.60 -24.18
CA SER A 30 -26.99 26.45 -23.76
C SER A 30 -26.43 27.65 -23.01
N SER A 31 -26.41 28.78 -23.71
CA SER A 31 -26.11 30.10 -23.16
C SER A 31 -27.32 30.63 -22.41
N GLY A 32 -27.17 30.88 -21.11
CA GLY A 32 -28.12 31.63 -20.29
C GLY A 32 -27.34 32.64 -19.46
N SER A 33 -27.58 33.93 -19.71
CA SER A 33 -26.89 35.06 -19.08
C SER A 33 -27.59 35.55 -17.81
N SER A 34 -26.76 36.05 -16.88
CA SER A 34 -26.99 37.17 -15.96
C SER A 34 -27.61 36.95 -14.57
N SER A 35 -26.72 37.13 -13.58
CA SER A 35 -26.82 38.00 -12.39
C SER A 35 -27.73 37.63 -11.21
N THR A 36 -27.10 37.25 -10.09
CA THR A 36 -27.34 37.85 -8.76
C THR A 36 -26.11 37.61 -7.89
N ALA A 37 -25.45 38.69 -7.48
CA ALA A 37 -24.41 38.65 -6.47
C ALA A 37 -25.03 38.29 -5.11
N THR A 38 -24.69 37.11 -4.59
CA THR A 38 -24.92 36.74 -3.20
C THR A 38 -23.57 36.45 -2.58
N THR A 39 -23.26 37.14 -1.48
CA THR A 39 -22.13 36.90 -0.59
C THR A 39 -22.17 35.45 -0.10
N GLY A 40 -21.60 34.55 -0.89
CA GLY A 40 -21.40 33.15 -0.56
C GLY A 40 -19.99 33.00 -0.04
N THR A 41 -19.88 32.72 1.26
CA THR A 41 -18.73 32.11 1.92
C THR A 41 -17.94 31.26 0.94
N VAL A 42 -16.69 31.63 0.68
CA VAL A 42 -15.73 30.79 -0.03
C VAL A 42 -15.45 29.61 0.90
N SER A 43 -16.35 28.63 0.90
CA SER A 43 -16.08 27.31 1.43
C SER A 43 -14.93 26.79 0.60
N SER A 44 -13.78 26.81 1.24
CA SER A 44 -12.51 26.30 0.77
C SER A 44 -12.70 24.81 0.59
N THR A 45 -13.16 24.36 -0.57
CA THR A 45 -13.01 22.95 -0.95
C THR A 45 -11.58 22.76 -1.44
N THR A 46 -10.63 22.95 -0.52
CA THR A 46 -9.35 22.29 -0.59
C THR A 46 -9.66 20.82 -0.31
N ALA A 47 -9.74 20.01 -1.36
CA ALA A 47 -9.69 18.56 -1.20
C ALA A 47 -8.47 18.25 -0.33
N SER A 48 -8.71 17.77 0.89
CA SER A 48 -7.67 17.53 1.88
C SER A 48 -6.73 16.45 1.36
N ALA A 49 -5.55 16.87 0.94
CA ALA A 49 -4.41 16.02 0.65
C ALA A 49 -3.93 15.37 1.96
N GLY A 50 -4.63 14.34 2.43
CA GLY A 50 -4.35 13.67 3.71
C GLY A 50 -5.33 12.56 4.05
N SER A 51 -5.51 11.61 3.14
CA SER A 51 -6.48 10.53 3.25
C SER A 51 -6.15 9.56 4.39
N VAL A 52 -7.19 9.12 5.07
CA VAL A 52 -7.24 7.93 5.91
C VAL A 52 -8.04 6.88 5.13
N GLN A 53 -7.58 5.64 5.11
CA GLN A 53 -8.29 4.53 4.46
C GLN A 53 -8.57 3.44 5.50
N THR A 54 -9.67 2.72 5.34
CA THR A 54 -9.91 1.46 6.07
C THR A 54 -9.61 0.30 5.14
N LEU A 55 -8.82 -0.66 5.60
CA LEU A 55 -8.53 -1.90 4.88
C LEU A 55 -9.83 -2.67 4.59
N ASP A 56 -9.98 -3.14 3.35
CA ASP A 56 -10.99 -4.13 3.01
C ASP A 56 -10.47 -5.55 3.27
N CYS A 57 -11.07 -6.23 4.25
CA CYS A 57 -10.70 -7.59 4.64
C CYS A 57 -11.22 -8.68 3.69
N SER A 58 -11.96 -8.34 2.63
CA SER A 58 -12.65 -9.33 1.77
C SER A 58 -11.71 -10.17 0.89
N ASN A 59 -10.50 -9.67 0.61
CA ASN A 59 -9.60 -10.25 -0.39
C ASN A 59 -8.14 -10.36 0.11
N PRO A 60 -7.86 -11.13 1.17
CA PRO A 60 -6.50 -11.45 1.57
C PRO A 60 -5.83 -12.37 0.54
N ILE A 61 -4.50 -12.38 0.49
CA ILE A 61 -3.73 -13.26 -0.41
C ILE A 61 -3.27 -14.56 0.27
N GLY A 62 -3.57 -14.73 1.55
CA GLY A 62 -3.20 -15.92 2.32
C GLY A 62 -3.67 -15.87 3.76
N HIS A 63 -3.65 -17.04 4.39
CA HIS A 63 -4.04 -17.30 5.78
C HIS A 63 -3.14 -18.36 6.40
N ALA A 64 -2.81 -18.23 7.68
CA ALA A 64 -2.03 -19.24 8.41
C ALA A 64 -2.28 -19.17 9.91
N SER A 65 -1.80 -20.19 10.63
CA SER A 65 -1.74 -20.20 12.09
C SER A 65 -0.63 -19.32 12.66
N SER A 66 0.41 -19.00 11.88
CA SER A 66 1.51 -18.14 12.32
C SER A 66 1.85 -17.09 11.27
N SER A 67 2.38 -15.94 11.70
CA SER A 67 2.78 -14.87 10.79
C SER A 67 3.99 -15.29 9.94
N VAL A 68 4.91 -16.10 10.48
CA VAL A 68 6.13 -16.54 9.79
C VAL A 68 5.87 -17.46 8.60
N ASP A 69 4.70 -18.12 8.59
CA ASP A 69 4.25 -18.93 7.45
C ASP A 69 3.74 -18.06 6.29
N LEU A 70 3.41 -16.79 6.55
CA LEU A 70 2.89 -15.84 5.57
C LEU A 70 3.94 -14.85 5.08
N VAL A 71 4.74 -14.34 6.00
CA VAL A 71 5.77 -13.34 5.72
C VAL A 71 7.03 -13.69 6.49
N ASP A 72 8.16 -13.64 5.79
CA ASP A 72 9.48 -13.77 6.41
C ASP A 72 9.90 -12.41 6.97
N GLY A 73 9.30 -12.06 8.12
CA GLY A 73 9.11 -10.68 8.54
C GLY A 73 9.39 -10.36 10.00
N THR A 74 9.23 -9.08 10.34
CA THR A 74 9.36 -8.58 11.71
C THR A 74 7.98 -8.38 12.32
N GLU A 75 7.65 -9.16 13.35
CA GLU A 75 6.43 -8.99 14.15
C GLU A 75 6.53 -7.75 15.06
N THR A 76 5.43 -7.01 15.19
CA THR A 76 5.32 -5.81 16.01
C THR A 76 4.06 -5.90 16.87
N LEU A 77 4.23 -5.74 18.19
CA LEU A 77 3.16 -5.84 19.20
C LEU A 77 2.30 -7.12 19.09
N SER A 78 2.82 -8.17 18.46
CA SER A 78 2.08 -9.41 18.14
C SER A 78 0.79 -9.21 17.33
N VAL A 79 0.62 -8.06 16.65
CA VAL A 79 -0.58 -7.77 15.84
C VAL A 79 -0.31 -7.69 14.35
N VAL A 80 0.94 -7.40 13.98
CA VAL A 80 1.31 -7.15 12.60
C VAL A 80 2.72 -7.66 12.34
N ALA A 81 2.95 -8.23 11.16
CA ALA A 81 4.27 -8.60 10.69
C ALA A 81 4.50 -8.02 9.29
N LEU A 82 5.60 -7.29 9.13
CA LEU A 82 6.01 -6.72 7.84
C LEU A 82 6.97 -7.67 7.15
N GLY A 83 6.75 -7.97 5.87
CA GLY A 83 7.52 -8.91 5.06
C GLY A 83 8.91 -8.42 4.65
N PHE A 84 9.75 -8.11 5.64
CA PHE A 84 11.18 -7.92 5.51
C PHE A 84 11.89 -8.31 6.81
N LYS A 85 13.14 -8.74 6.69
CA LYS A 85 13.99 -9.05 7.85
C LYS A 85 14.71 -7.82 8.38
N VAL A 86 15.06 -7.85 9.66
CA VAL A 86 16.01 -6.91 10.24
C VAL A 86 17.33 -6.95 9.44
N GLY A 87 17.80 -5.78 9.01
CA GLY A 87 19.01 -5.64 8.18
C GLY A 87 18.79 -5.81 6.67
N GLN A 88 17.60 -6.21 6.23
CA GLN A 88 17.25 -6.27 4.81
C GLN A 88 16.81 -4.89 4.31
N ILE A 89 17.29 -4.47 3.14
CA ILE A 89 16.76 -3.29 2.43
C ILE A 89 15.59 -3.73 1.54
N VAL A 90 14.45 -3.07 1.69
CA VAL A 90 13.28 -3.26 0.81
C VAL A 90 13.57 -2.57 -0.53
N SER A 91 13.37 -3.31 -1.61
CA SER A 91 13.62 -2.79 -2.96
C SER A 91 12.57 -1.77 -3.38
N LEU A 92 13.02 -0.75 -4.10
CA LEU A 92 12.16 0.25 -4.74
C LEU A 92 12.08 -0.02 -6.23
N ASP A 93 10.86 -0.01 -6.76
CA ASP A 93 10.60 -0.08 -8.20
C ASP A 93 11.31 1.05 -8.92
N GLU A 94 11.93 0.78 -10.06
CA GLU A 94 12.68 1.81 -10.82
C GLU A 94 11.77 2.88 -11.41
N ALA A 95 10.52 2.53 -11.70
CA ALA A 95 9.54 3.43 -12.27
C ALA A 95 8.96 4.38 -11.22
N PHE A 96 8.81 5.64 -11.61
CA PHE A 96 7.98 6.59 -10.87
C PHE A 96 6.52 6.38 -11.27
N GLY A 97 5.67 6.23 -10.26
CA GLY A 97 4.23 6.39 -10.38
C GLY A 97 3.83 7.87 -10.36
N GLU A 98 2.55 8.12 -10.10
CA GLU A 98 2.00 9.47 -10.04
C GLU A 98 2.71 10.33 -8.97
N GLN A 99 2.80 11.63 -9.25
CA GLN A 99 3.33 12.64 -8.32
C GLN A 99 4.77 12.40 -7.83
N GLY A 100 5.55 11.59 -8.57
CA GLY A 100 6.96 11.33 -8.27
C GLY A 100 7.20 10.31 -7.16
N PHE A 101 6.19 9.50 -6.82
CA PHE A 101 6.37 8.38 -5.88
C PHE A 101 6.87 7.13 -6.60
N ARG A 102 7.71 6.34 -5.93
CA ARG A 102 8.13 5.00 -6.34
C ARG A 102 7.55 3.98 -5.36
N PHE A 103 7.14 2.83 -5.88
CA PHE A 103 6.54 1.78 -5.06
C PHE A 103 7.61 0.83 -4.51
N ALA A 104 7.41 0.38 -3.27
CA ALA A 104 8.19 -0.65 -2.62
C ALA A 104 7.24 -1.69 -2.04
N LYS A 105 7.32 -2.92 -2.56
CA LYS A 105 6.44 -4.01 -2.14
C LYS A 105 6.85 -4.52 -0.75
N VAL A 106 5.89 -4.55 0.17
CA VAL A 106 6.04 -5.17 1.50
C VAL A 106 4.76 -5.92 1.82
N GLY A 107 4.84 -7.24 2.01
CA GLY A 107 3.69 -8.01 2.49
C GLY A 107 3.36 -7.64 3.93
N LEU A 108 2.07 -7.63 4.28
CA LEU A 108 1.61 -7.34 5.63
C LEU A 108 0.77 -8.50 6.14
N ALA A 109 1.30 -9.27 7.08
CA ALA A 109 0.49 -10.20 7.85
C ALA A 109 -0.11 -9.48 9.04
N VAL A 110 -1.41 -9.68 9.28
CA VAL A 110 -2.15 -9.07 10.38
C VAL A 110 -2.81 -10.16 11.19
N HIS A 111 -2.76 -10.01 12.51
CA HIS A 111 -3.45 -10.91 13.42
C HIS A 111 -4.96 -10.69 13.29
N THR A 112 -5.69 -11.80 13.20
CA THR A 112 -7.13 -11.77 13.01
C THR A 112 -7.86 -11.16 14.19
N GLY A 113 -8.98 -10.49 13.90
CA GLY A 113 -9.89 -9.91 14.91
C GLY A 113 -9.36 -8.68 15.65
N LEU A 114 -8.11 -8.27 15.43
CA LEU A 114 -7.53 -7.10 16.10
C LEU A 114 -7.70 -5.82 15.29
N THR A 115 -8.12 -4.76 15.97
CA THR A 115 -8.24 -3.42 15.40
C THR A 115 -7.00 -2.60 15.73
N PHE A 116 -6.40 -1.99 14.72
CA PHE A 116 -5.23 -1.13 14.87
C PHE A 116 -5.13 -0.14 13.71
N GLU A 117 -4.18 0.80 13.81
CA GLU A 117 -3.88 1.74 12.74
C GLU A 117 -2.39 1.67 12.37
N LEU A 118 -2.12 1.78 11.08
CA LEU A 118 -0.79 2.07 10.56
C LEU A 118 -0.79 3.50 10.05
N SER A 119 0.26 4.26 10.33
CA SER A 119 0.42 5.58 9.74
C SER A 119 1.86 5.92 9.46
N VAL A 120 2.08 6.75 8.44
CA VAL A 120 3.37 7.40 8.26
C VAL A 120 3.49 8.52 9.30
N ARG A 121 4.61 8.57 10.03
CA ARG A 121 4.87 9.65 11.01
C ARG A 121 4.65 11.02 10.38
N ALA A 122 4.13 11.98 11.15
CA ALA A 122 3.63 13.26 10.63
C ALA A 122 4.66 14.01 9.75
N ASP A 123 5.93 14.04 10.14
CA ASP A 123 7.07 14.65 9.41
C ASP A 123 7.47 13.92 8.11
N TRP A 124 6.88 12.77 7.83
CA TRP A 124 7.09 11.97 6.62
C TRP A 124 5.90 11.96 5.68
N GLN A 125 4.77 12.55 6.07
CA GLN A 125 3.52 12.50 5.32
C GLN A 125 3.52 13.27 3.99
N ASP A 126 4.58 13.97 3.59
CA ASP A 126 4.70 14.51 2.23
C ASP A 126 5.72 13.75 1.37
N ARG A 127 6.40 12.77 1.97
CA ARG A 127 7.49 11.98 1.39
C ARG A 127 7.14 10.50 1.23
N ALA A 128 6.21 9.99 2.03
CA ALA A 128 5.78 8.61 2.01
C ALA A 128 4.25 8.46 2.12
N ARG A 129 3.72 7.41 1.51
CA ARG A 129 2.36 6.89 1.67
C ARG A 129 2.44 5.37 1.86
N ILE A 130 1.37 4.80 2.38
CA ILE A 130 1.20 3.36 2.61
C ILE A 130 -0.09 2.86 1.97
N GLY A 131 -0.27 1.56 1.89
CA GLY A 131 -1.51 0.94 1.42
C GLY A 131 -1.37 -0.57 1.29
N TRP A 132 -2.33 -1.31 1.82
CA TRP A 132 -2.45 -2.76 1.65
C TRP A 132 -3.87 -3.14 1.20
N ASN A 133 -3.99 -3.79 0.05
CA ASN A 133 -5.24 -4.26 -0.52
C ASN A 133 -4.95 -5.05 -1.80
N ASN A 134 -5.61 -6.18 -1.99
CA ASN A 134 -5.49 -6.99 -3.20
C ASN A 134 -6.41 -6.52 -4.34
N SER A 135 -7.47 -5.78 -4.01
CA SER A 135 -8.44 -5.23 -4.97
C SER A 135 -8.01 -3.87 -5.55
N GLY A 136 -6.78 -3.44 -5.25
CA GLY A 136 -6.23 -2.14 -5.65
C GLY A 136 -5.94 -1.25 -4.44
N ASN A 137 -4.80 -0.57 -4.48
CA ASN A 137 -4.33 0.27 -3.38
C ASN A 137 -4.55 1.75 -3.69
N THR A 138 -5.04 2.50 -2.70
CA THR A 138 -5.05 3.95 -2.72
C THR A 138 -3.98 4.45 -1.75
N PRO A 139 -2.85 5.01 -2.22
CA PRO A 139 -1.80 5.46 -1.34
C PRO A 139 -2.34 6.47 -0.31
N THR A 140 -2.22 6.13 0.97
CA THR A 140 -2.82 6.84 2.10
C THR A 140 -1.75 7.26 3.11
N ARG A 141 -2.07 8.20 4.01
CA ARG A 141 -1.18 8.55 5.14
C ARG A 141 -1.40 7.64 6.33
N THR A 142 -2.65 7.20 6.50
CA THR A 142 -3.09 6.31 7.58
C THR A 142 -3.99 5.24 7.02
N GLU A 143 -3.79 4.01 7.48
CA GLU A 143 -4.62 2.86 7.16
C GLU A 143 -5.15 2.24 8.46
N LYS A 144 -6.48 2.09 8.54
CA LYS A 144 -7.18 1.48 9.68
C LYS A 144 -7.49 0.03 9.36
N PHE A 145 -7.24 -0.84 10.33
CA PHE A 145 -7.49 -2.26 10.25
C PHE A 145 -8.68 -2.57 11.16
N PRO A 146 -9.83 -2.98 10.62
CA PRO A 146 -11.07 -3.10 11.40
C PRO A 146 -11.21 -4.44 12.15
N GLY A 147 -10.15 -5.26 12.24
CA GLY A 147 -10.22 -6.62 12.77
C GLY A 147 -10.66 -7.66 11.73
N CYS A 148 -9.80 -7.93 10.76
CA CYS A 148 -10.08 -8.92 9.71
C CYS A 148 -10.31 -10.31 10.30
N LYS A 149 -11.33 -11.02 9.81
CA LYS A 149 -11.60 -12.40 10.21
C LYS A 149 -10.98 -13.37 9.19
N PRO A 150 -10.48 -14.52 9.64
CA PRO A 150 -9.95 -15.53 8.73
C PRO A 150 -11.08 -16.11 7.89
N GLY A 151 -10.78 -16.40 6.62
CA GLY A 151 -11.66 -17.19 5.76
C GLY A 151 -11.54 -18.70 5.99
N ALA A 152 -10.52 -19.13 6.74
CA ALA A 152 -10.16 -20.54 6.96
C ALA A 152 -10.21 -20.92 8.46
N PRO A 153 -10.73 -22.11 8.81
CA PRO A 153 -10.70 -22.61 10.19
C PRO A 153 -9.26 -22.71 10.72
N GLY A 154 -9.03 -22.25 11.94
CA GLY A 154 -7.72 -22.33 12.62
C GLY A 154 -6.66 -21.33 12.14
N ALA A 155 -6.98 -20.44 11.20
CA ALA A 155 -6.09 -19.36 10.83
C ALA A 155 -6.16 -18.21 11.83
N GLU A 156 -5.01 -17.82 12.37
CA GLU A 156 -4.88 -16.70 13.31
C GLU A 156 -4.35 -15.44 12.61
N TRP A 157 -3.74 -15.61 11.43
CA TRP A 157 -3.13 -14.56 10.64
C TRP A 157 -3.69 -14.54 9.22
N VAL A 158 -3.79 -13.34 8.66
CA VAL A 158 -4.12 -13.12 7.24
C VAL A 158 -3.09 -12.18 6.64
N VAL A 159 -2.78 -12.33 5.35
CA VAL A 159 -1.78 -11.49 4.68
C VAL A 159 -2.40 -10.69 3.54
N PHE A 160 -1.99 -9.44 3.43
CA PHE A 160 -2.39 -8.53 2.36
C PHE A 160 -1.19 -8.06 1.53
N PRO A 161 -1.35 -7.95 0.21
CA PRO A 161 -0.37 -7.34 -0.65
C PRO A 161 -0.42 -5.83 -0.52
N GLY A 162 0.75 -5.19 -0.54
CA GLY A 162 0.82 -3.73 -0.50
C GLY A 162 2.23 -3.25 -0.30
N GLY A 163 2.36 -2.08 0.32
CA GLY A 163 3.64 -1.55 0.74
C GLY A 163 3.66 -0.03 0.78
N PHE A 164 4.78 0.53 0.32
CA PHE A 164 5.10 1.94 0.49
C PHE A 164 5.21 2.64 -0.86
N TRP A 165 4.75 3.87 -0.92
CA TRP A 165 5.02 4.80 -2.00
C TRP A 165 5.91 5.90 -1.44
N VAL A 166 7.13 6.05 -1.93
CA VAL A 166 8.10 7.02 -1.41
C VAL A 166 8.68 7.90 -2.52
N LYS A 167 8.98 9.16 -2.23
CA LYS A 167 9.61 10.07 -3.19
C LYS A 167 11.11 9.82 -3.38
N ALA A 168 11.75 9.24 -2.38
CA ALA A 168 13.18 8.94 -2.40
C ALA A 168 13.50 7.75 -1.47
N PRO A 169 14.60 7.02 -1.70
CA PRO A 169 15.10 6.01 -0.77
C PRO A 169 15.34 6.57 0.63
N ALA A 170 14.86 5.88 1.66
CA ALA A 170 14.86 6.33 3.04
C ALA A 170 14.54 5.22 4.04
N CYS A 171 14.86 5.46 5.32
CA CYS A 171 14.27 4.73 6.43
C CYS A 171 12.95 5.42 6.83
N ILE A 172 11.82 4.75 6.60
CA ILE A 172 10.48 5.32 6.83
C ILE A 172 10.01 4.95 8.24
N PRO A 173 9.66 5.92 9.11
CA PRO A 173 9.07 5.63 10.41
C PRO A 173 7.58 5.31 10.24
N LEU A 174 7.26 4.01 10.27
CA LEU A 174 5.88 3.53 10.28
C LEU A 174 5.40 3.45 11.73
N VAL A 175 4.31 4.15 12.02
CA VAL A 175 3.70 4.16 13.35
C VAL A 175 2.59 3.13 13.39
N VAL A 176 2.66 2.22 14.37
CA VAL A 176 1.62 1.23 14.67
C VAL A 176 0.92 1.67 15.95
N THR A 177 -0.41 1.85 15.89
CA THR A 177 -1.21 2.26 17.04
C THR A 177 -2.28 1.23 17.36
N ILE A 178 -2.29 0.73 18.59
CA ILE A 178 -3.30 -0.19 19.11
C ILE A 178 -3.92 0.46 20.34
N SER A 179 -5.19 0.86 20.24
CA SER A 179 -5.86 1.60 21.31
C SER A 179 -5.04 2.85 21.71
N THR A 180 -4.39 2.86 22.88
CA THR A 180 -3.54 3.94 23.37
C THR A 180 -2.04 3.65 23.28
N GLU A 181 -1.64 2.45 22.86
CA GLU A 181 -0.24 2.07 22.69
C GLU A 181 0.23 2.40 21.27
N THR A 182 1.44 2.95 21.18
CA THR A 182 2.04 3.36 19.90
C THR A 182 3.50 2.93 19.87
N ILE A 183 3.91 2.34 18.75
CA ILE A 183 5.31 2.01 18.47
C ILE A 183 5.67 2.49 17.07
N THR A 184 6.91 2.95 16.89
CA THR A 184 7.47 3.30 15.59
C THR A 184 8.35 2.15 15.10
N VAL A 185 8.06 1.65 13.90
CA VAL A 185 8.85 0.65 13.19
C VAL A 185 9.65 1.33 12.07
N PRO A 186 10.99 1.29 12.12
CA PRO A 186 11.82 1.80 11.04
C PRO A 186 11.79 0.83 9.84
N VAL A 187 11.38 1.32 8.66
CA VAL A 187 11.26 0.52 7.44
C VAL A 187 12.31 0.94 6.40
N PRO A 188 13.28 0.06 6.04
CA PRO A 188 14.43 0.41 5.20
C PRO A 188 14.10 0.36 3.70
N ILE A 189 13.44 1.40 3.17
CA ILE A 189 13.00 1.47 1.78
C ILE A 189 14.11 2.02 0.88
N GLY A 190 14.81 1.15 0.14
CA GLY A 190 15.92 1.51 -0.76
C GLY A 190 17.17 2.11 -0.07
N LYS A 191 17.12 2.28 1.25
CA LYS A 191 18.23 2.72 2.12
C LYS A 191 18.12 1.94 3.44
N ALA A 192 19.25 1.54 4.00
CA ALA A 192 19.29 0.99 5.35
C ALA A 192 18.82 2.02 6.39
N CYS A 193 18.20 1.51 7.46
CA CYS A 193 17.94 2.26 8.67
C CYS A 193 19.18 2.29 9.56
N ASP A 194 19.43 3.43 10.19
CA ASP A 194 20.50 3.60 11.14
C ASP A 194 20.02 3.18 12.55
N PRO A 195 20.90 2.76 13.47
CA PRO A 195 20.49 2.29 14.80
C PRO A 195 19.68 3.33 15.62
N GLY A 196 19.77 4.61 15.29
CA GLY A 196 19.03 5.70 15.94
C GLY A 196 17.63 5.97 15.37
N ASP A 197 17.21 5.26 14.32
CA ASP A 197 15.91 5.48 13.67
C ASP A 197 14.73 4.78 14.39
N ALA A 198 15.01 3.99 15.43
CA ALA A 198 14.03 3.18 16.18
C ALA A 198 13.45 3.87 17.44
N LEU A 199 13.50 5.22 17.52
CA LEU A 199 13.09 6.00 18.70
C LEU A 199 11.59 6.31 18.75
#